data_AF-A0A2U1VQA3-F1
#
_entry.id   AF-A0A2U1VQA3-F1
#
_cell.length_a   1.000
_cell.length_b   1.000
_cell.length_c   1.000
_cell.angle_alpha   90.00
_cell.angle_beta   90.00
_cell.angle_gamma   90.00
#
_symmetry.space_group_name_H-M   'P 1'
#
loop_
_entity.id
_entity.type
_entity.pdbx_description
1 polymer ?
#
loop_
_entity_poly.entity_id
_entity_poly.type
_entity_poly.pdbx_seq_one_letter_code
_entity_poly.pdbx_strand_id
1 'polypeptide(L)'
;MPSKDGPAAEAPVEVAAVEPPQEFDAYNARDVMRTCAPCHGEFGQGGGKGTYPRLAGLNADYLADQLRKFKSRERENIPMIPFANDREMPDTDIRDITRYLSTVKLKTKLDDTDAPADGLDRLMAAKKILHIERWDGDADKGRALYAELCASCHGKAGEGRVKKPPLAGQYSEYLFQQISDFRKGRRKHDDIDLLFVQRPDREIDDILAFLSSLSPS
;
A
#
# COMPACT_ATOMS: atom_id res chain seq x y z
N MET A 1 -43.12 42.82 -38.56
CA MET A 1 -42.90 41.50 -39.20
C MET A 1 -42.02 40.67 -38.28
N PRO A 2 -42.26 39.36 -38.13
CA PRO A 2 -41.69 38.54 -37.06
C PRO A 2 -40.21 38.20 -37.28
N SER A 3 -39.56 37.84 -36.16
CA SER A 3 -38.17 37.49 -35.91
C SER A 3 -37.46 36.60 -36.93
N LYS A 4 -36.15 36.81 -37.11
CA LYS A 4 -35.18 35.79 -37.55
C LYS A 4 -33.78 36.03 -36.98
N ASP A 5 -33.63 35.84 -35.67
CA ASP A 5 -32.34 35.45 -35.10
C ASP A 5 -32.59 34.18 -34.28
N GLY A 6 -32.44 33.04 -34.94
CA GLY A 6 -32.40 31.75 -34.27
C GLY A 6 -31.03 31.58 -33.59
N PRO A 7 -30.94 30.92 -32.44
CA PRO A 7 -29.65 30.67 -31.80
C PRO A 7 -28.79 29.81 -32.74
N ALA A 8 -27.52 30.20 -32.87
CA ALA A 8 -26.52 29.41 -33.56
C ALA A 8 -26.47 28.01 -32.94
N ALA A 9 -26.64 26.97 -33.77
CA ALA A 9 -26.47 25.60 -33.33
C ALA A 9 -25.02 25.41 -32.87
N GLU A 10 -24.83 25.15 -31.58
CA GLU A 10 -23.55 24.69 -31.04
C GLU A 10 -23.21 23.36 -31.72
N ALA A 11 -22.02 23.29 -32.30
CA ALA A 11 -21.49 22.06 -32.88
C ALA A 11 -21.46 20.96 -31.81
N PRO A 12 -21.82 19.71 -32.14
CA PRO A 12 -21.78 18.63 -31.17
C PRO A 12 -20.32 18.44 -30.71
N VAL A 13 -20.10 18.56 -29.40
CA VAL A 13 -18.84 18.19 -28.75
C VAL A 13 -18.68 16.70 -28.97
N GLU A 14 -17.76 16.32 -29.85
CA GLU A 14 -17.38 14.94 -30.07
C GLU A 14 -16.73 14.43 -28.78
N VAL A 15 -17.51 13.70 -27.99
CA VAL A 15 -17.03 13.05 -26.77
C VAL A 15 -16.10 11.94 -27.24
N ALA A 16 -14.79 12.20 -27.18
CA ALA A 16 -13.77 11.20 -27.47
C ALA A 16 -14.12 9.92 -26.70
N ALA A 17 -14.20 8.81 -27.43
CA ALA A 17 -14.47 7.51 -26.85
C ALA A 17 -13.49 7.29 -25.69
N VAL A 18 -14.02 6.98 -24.51
CA VAL A 18 -13.20 6.61 -23.36
C VAL A 18 -12.49 5.32 -23.74
N GLU A 19 -11.18 5.42 -24.01
CA GLU A 19 -10.35 4.25 -24.21
C GLU A 19 -10.50 3.32 -22.99
N PRO A 20 -10.64 1.99 -23.19
CA PRO A 20 -10.72 1.05 -22.09
C PRO A 20 -9.49 1.22 -21.18
N PRO A 21 -9.60 0.94 -19.86
CA PRO A 21 -8.48 1.14 -18.94
C PRO A 21 -7.27 0.39 -19.49
N GLN A 22 -6.25 1.13 -19.91
CA GLN A 22 -5.05 0.55 -20.50
C GLN A 22 -4.51 -0.51 -19.53
N GLU A 23 -4.49 -1.77 -19.99
CA GLU A 23 -3.80 -2.85 -19.32
C GLU A 23 -2.36 -2.40 -19.11
N PHE A 24 -1.80 -2.57 -17.91
CA PHE A 24 -0.46 -2.06 -17.64
C PHE A 24 0.58 -2.82 -18.45
N ASP A 25 1.68 -2.17 -18.81
CA ASP A 25 2.80 -2.86 -19.44
C ASP A 25 3.53 -3.71 -18.39
N ALA A 26 3.30 -5.03 -18.43
CA ALA A 26 3.92 -5.98 -17.51
C ALA A 26 5.44 -6.11 -17.71
N TYR A 27 5.96 -5.84 -18.91
CA TYR A 27 7.40 -5.82 -19.16
C TYR A 27 8.04 -4.59 -18.52
N ASN A 28 7.46 -3.41 -18.74
CA ASN A 28 7.91 -2.17 -18.09
C ASN A 28 7.85 -2.28 -16.56
N ALA A 29 6.73 -2.80 -16.02
CA ALA A 29 6.59 -2.99 -14.57
C ALA A 29 7.67 -3.91 -14.01
N ARG A 30 8.03 -4.99 -14.71
CA ARG A 30 9.13 -5.88 -14.30
C ARG A 30 10.48 -5.18 -14.36
N ASP A 31 10.75 -4.36 -15.38
CA ASP A 31 11.98 -3.57 -15.47
C ASP A 31 12.10 -2.60 -14.29
N VAL A 32 11.05 -1.84 -14.01
CA VAL A 32 10.99 -0.91 -12.87
C VAL A 32 11.18 -1.65 -11.53
N MET A 33 10.55 -2.82 -11.35
CA MET A 33 10.71 -3.64 -10.13
C MET A 33 12.15 -4.02 -9.84
N ARG A 34 13.04 -4.14 -10.84
CA ARG A 34 14.46 -4.51 -10.61
C ARG A 34 15.17 -3.55 -9.67
N THR A 35 14.77 -2.28 -9.69
CA THR A 35 15.31 -1.24 -8.82
C THR A 35 14.67 -1.26 -7.43
N CYS A 36 13.40 -1.68 -7.32
CA CYS A 36 12.66 -1.71 -6.05
C CYS A 36 12.96 -2.98 -5.23
N ALA A 37 13.18 -4.10 -5.92
CA ALA A 37 13.32 -5.43 -5.35
C ALA A 37 14.43 -5.60 -4.29
N PRO A 38 15.61 -4.94 -4.40
CA PRO A 38 16.65 -5.04 -3.38
C PRO A 38 16.19 -4.68 -1.96
N CYS A 39 15.21 -3.78 -1.85
CA CYS A 39 14.66 -3.34 -0.55
C CYS A 39 13.28 -3.95 -0.30
N HIS A 40 12.38 -3.91 -1.28
CA HIS A 40 10.98 -4.34 -1.11
C HIS A 40 10.73 -5.81 -1.48
N GLY A 41 11.76 -6.56 -1.86
CA GLY A 41 11.65 -7.94 -2.31
C GLY A 41 11.17 -8.06 -3.75
N GLU A 42 11.48 -9.19 -4.38
CA GLU A 42 11.20 -9.50 -5.80
C GLU A 42 9.74 -9.26 -6.21
N PHE A 43 8.81 -9.53 -5.30
CA PHE A 43 7.37 -9.40 -5.51
C PHE A 43 6.76 -8.25 -4.70
N GLY A 44 7.57 -7.39 -4.07
CA GLY A 44 7.08 -6.34 -3.18
C GLY A 44 6.62 -6.86 -1.82
N GLN A 45 7.12 -8.01 -1.35
CA GLN A 45 6.78 -8.60 -0.05
C GLN A 45 7.37 -7.85 1.16
N GLY A 46 8.20 -6.84 0.93
CA GLY A 46 8.93 -6.11 1.97
C GLY A 46 10.19 -6.84 2.42
N GLY A 47 10.85 -6.29 3.44
CA GLY A 47 12.14 -6.77 3.92
C GLY A 47 12.59 -6.08 5.21
N GLY A 48 13.70 -6.55 5.78
CA GLY A 48 14.30 -5.94 6.97
C GLY A 48 13.35 -5.89 8.16
N LYS A 49 12.55 -6.94 8.36
CA LYS A 49 11.52 -7.05 9.42
C LYS A 49 10.50 -5.90 9.44
N GLY A 50 10.26 -5.25 8.30
CA GLY A 50 9.36 -4.12 8.20
C GLY A 50 10.04 -2.76 8.04
N THR A 51 11.38 -2.72 8.02
CA THR A 51 12.11 -1.53 7.55
C THR A 51 11.68 -1.16 6.14
N TYR A 52 11.46 -2.17 5.28
CA TYR A 52 10.89 -2.01 3.96
C TYR A 52 9.47 -2.60 3.95
N PRO A 53 8.43 -1.78 3.73
CA PRO A 53 7.05 -2.25 3.76
C PRO A 53 6.73 -3.22 2.64
N ARG A 54 5.70 -4.04 2.88
CA ARG A 54 4.99 -4.76 1.81
C ARG A 54 4.31 -3.76 0.89
N LEU A 55 4.54 -3.92 -0.41
CA LEU A 55 3.88 -3.21 -1.51
C LEU A 55 2.92 -4.10 -2.30
N ALA A 56 3.20 -5.41 -2.35
CA ALA A 56 2.38 -6.41 -3.02
C ALA A 56 0.92 -6.33 -2.56
N GLY A 57 -0.04 -6.33 -3.48
CA GLY A 57 -1.47 -6.31 -3.17
C GLY A 57 -1.98 -4.98 -2.60
N LEU A 58 -1.15 -3.94 -2.50
CA LEU A 58 -1.65 -2.60 -2.18
C LEU A 58 -2.38 -2.01 -3.40
N ASN A 59 -3.40 -1.20 -3.13
CA ASN A 59 -4.17 -0.54 -4.18
C ASN A 59 -3.26 0.36 -5.05
N ALA A 60 -3.43 0.26 -6.38
CA ALA A 60 -2.60 0.97 -7.34
C ALA A 60 -2.65 2.50 -7.16
N ASP A 61 -3.84 3.07 -6.92
CA ASP A 61 -4.00 4.52 -6.74
C ASP A 61 -3.32 5.01 -5.47
N TYR A 62 -3.40 4.22 -4.38
CA TYR A 62 -2.67 4.52 -3.14
C TYR A 62 -1.16 4.52 -3.38
N LEU A 63 -0.63 3.48 -4.04
CA LEU A 63 0.80 3.39 -4.34
C LEU A 63 1.26 4.55 -5.25
N ALA A 64 0.48 4.88 -6.27
CA ALA A 64 0.79 5.99 -7.18
C ALA A 64 0.83 7.33 -6.46
N ASP A 65 -0.14 7.58 -5.56
CA ASP A 65 -0.14 8.75 -4.68
C ASP A 65 1.11 8.79 -3.78
N GLN A 66 1.54 7.65 -3.21
CA GLN A 66 2.73 7.62 -2.36
C GLN A 66 3.99 7.94 -3.15
N LEU A 67 4.16 7.36 -4.34
CA LEU A 67 5.31 7.63 -5.21
C LEU A 67 5.37 9.11 -5.62
N ARG A 68 4.24 9.70 -5.99
CA ARG A 68 4.15 11.13 -6.31
C ARG A 68 4.50 12.01 -5.13
N LYS A 69 4.05 11.68 -3.91
CA LYS A 69 4.37 12.41 -2.68
C LYS A 69 5.84 12.30 -2.28
N PHE A 70 6.49 11.18 -2.55
CA PHE A 70 7.95 11.06 -2.36
C PHE A 70 8.70 11.93 -3.37
N LYS A 71 8.28 11.93 -4.63
CA LYS A 71 8.85 12.75 -5.70
C LYS A 71 8.68 14.26 -5.43
N SER A 72 7.49 14.70 -5.01
CA SER A 72 7.22 16.11 -4.66
C SER A 72 7.76 16.54 -3.30
N ARG A 73 8.27 15.59 -2.48
CA ARG A 73 8.70 15.77 -1.09
C ARG A 73 7.58 16.16 -0.11
N GLU A 74 6.32 16.06 -0.50
CA GLU A 74 5.18 16.17 0.44
C GLU A 74 5.20 15.07 1.50
N ARG A 75 5.80 13.92 1.18
CA ARG A 75 6.11 12.86 2.14
C ARG A 75 7.62 12.67 2.18
N GLU A 76 8.25 13.09 3.28
CA GLU A 76 9.68 12.86 3.44
C GLU A 76 9.98 11.39 3.74
N ASN A 77 10.88 10.81 2.96
CA ASN A 77 11.46 9.50 3.21
C ASN A 77 12.83 9.45 2.51
N ILE A 78 13.89 9.77 3.26
CA ILE A 78 15.25 9.90 2.70
C ILE A 78 15.65 8.68 1.86
N PRO A 79 15.38 7.42 2.28
CA PRO A 79 15.66 6.25 1.45
C PRO A 79 14.93 6.23 0.10
N MET A 80 13.67 6.68 0.04
CA MET A 80 12.86 6.61 -1.19
C MET A 80 13.04 7.80 -2.14
N ILE A 81 13.55 8.94 -1.66
CA ILE A 81 13.70 10.16 -2.47
C ILE A 81 14.57 9.94 -3.72
N PRO A 82 15.76 9.31 -3.65
CA PRO A 82 16.57 9.05 -4.84
C PRO A 82 15.83 8.15 -5.83
N PHE A 83 15.20 7.08 -5.37
CA PHE A 83 14.49 6.16 -6.28
C PHE A 83 13.23 6.77 -6.92
N ALA A 84 12.59 7.74 -6.25
CA ALA A 84 11.48 8.49 -6.81
C ALA A 84 11.91 9.58 -7.82
N ASN A 85 13.15 10.06 -7.73
CA ASN A 85 13.66 11.16 -8.56
C ASN A 85 14.63 10.72 -9.67
N ASP A 86 15.48 9.73 -9.42
CA ASP A 86 16.62 9.36 -10.28
C ASP A 86 16.16 8.71 -11.60
N ARG A 87 15.00 8.03 -11.61
CA ARG A 87 14.35 7.57 -12.86
C ARG A 87 13.34 8.58 -13.39
N GLU A 88 13.24 9.75 -12.76
CA GLU A 88 12.14 10.73 -12.85
C GLU A 88 10.75 10.15 -12.54
N MET A 89 10.59 8.83 -12.46
CA MET A 89 9.33 8.08 -12.35
C MET A 89 8.24 8.75 -13.21
N PRO A 90 8.33 8.63 -14.55
CA PRO A 90 7.28 9.14 -15.42
C PRO A 90 5.94 8.48 -15.05
N ASP A 91 4.83 9.15 -15.37
CA ASP A 91 3.50 8.64 -15.02
C ASP A 91 3.21 7.24 -15.61
N THR A 92 3.86 6.89 -16.73
CA THR A 92 3.82 5.53 -17.30
C THR A 92 4.41 4.50 -16.34
N ASP A 93 5.61 4.74 -15.81
CA ASP A 93 6.28 3.84 -14.88
C ASP A 93 5.49 3.73 -13.58
N ILE A 94 5.03 4.85 -13.03
CA ILE A 94 4.15 4.87 -11.85
C ILE A 94 2.88 4.06 -12.12
N ARG A 95 2.21 4.26 -13.24
CA ARG A 95 1.00 3.51 -13.59
C ARG A 95 1.28 2.02 -13.67
N ASP A 96 2.33 1.63 -14.40
CA ASP A 96 2.57 0.24 -14.72
C ASP A 96 3.02 -0.56 -13.49
N ILE A 97 3.95 0.00 -12.70
CA ILE A 97 4.46 -0.65 -11.49
C ILE A 97 3.39 -0.81 -10.42
N THR A 98 2.56 0.21 -10.23
CA THR A 98 1.54 0.20 -9.18
C THR A 98 0.38 -0.73 -9.52
N ARG A 99 0.00 -0.80 -10.79
CA ARG A 99 -0.97 -1.79 -11.28
C ARG A 99 -0.41 -3.21 -11.14
N TYR A 100 0.82 -3.46 -11.56
CA TYR A 100 1.48 -4.75 -11.36
C TYR A 100 1.46 -5.16 -9.87
N LEU A 101 1.98 -4.32 -8.98
CA LEU A 101 2.05 -4.62 -7.54
C LEU A 101 0.67 -4.89 -6.95
N SER A 102 -0.38 -4.18 -7.39
CA SER A 102 -1.74 -4.40 -6.89
C SER A 102 -2.32 -5.77 -7.23
N THR A 103 -1.80 -6.44 -8.27
CA THR A 103 -2.21 -7.80 -8.66
C THR A 103 -1.43 -8.90 -7.94
N VAL A 104 -0.31 -8.56 -7.29
CA VAL A 104 0.53 -9.55 -6.61
C VAL A 104 -0.18 -10.09 -5.36
N LYS A 105 -0.41 -11.40 -5.35
CA LYS A 105 -0.92 -12.13 -4.17
C LYS A 105 0.21 -12.93 -3.55
N LEU A 106 0.55 -12.60 -2.30
CA LEU A 106 1.55 -13.33 -1.54
C LEU A 106 0.92 -14.52 -0.83
N LYS A 107 1.63 -15.65 -0.79
CA LYS A 107 1.23 -16.76 0.07
C LYS A 107 1.47 -16.38 1.53
N THR A 108 0.50 -16.64 2.39
CA THR A 108 0.54 -16.35 3.84
C THR A 108 0.67 -17.62 4.69
N LYS A 109 0.53 -18.78 4.04
CA LYS A 109 0.70 -20.11 4.62
C LYS A 109 1.30 -21.06 3.59
N LEU A 110 1.95 -22.11 4.07
CA LEU A 110 2.35 -23.24 3.23
C LEU A 110 1.17 -24.19 3.21
N ASP A 111 0.64 -24.48 2.03
CA ASP A 111 -0.38 -25.52 1.90
C ASP A 111 0.32 -26.89 1.99
N ASP A 112 -0.09 -27.73 2.94
CA ASP A 112 0.55 -29.03 3.20
C ASP A 112 0.47 -30.00 2.01
N THR A 113 -0.48 -29.79 1.10
CA THR A 113 -0.64 -30.57 -0.14
C THR A 113 0.37 -30.20 -1.22
N ASP A 114 0.95 -29.00 -1.14
CA ASP A 114 1.89 -28.45 -2.13
C ASP A 114 3.32 -28.32 -1.57
N ALA A 115 3.53 -28.71 -0.32
CA ALA A 115 4.83 -28.61 0.32
C ALA A 115 5.79 -29.63 -0.30
N PRO A 116 6.95 -29.18 -0.84
CA PRO A 116 7.93 -30.10 -1.39
C PRO A 116 8.35 -31.15 -0.36
N ALA A 117 8.50 -32.40 -0.82
CA ALA A 117 8.99 -33.49 0.03
C ALA A 117 10.45 -33.28 0.44
N ASP A 118 11.23 -32.60 -0.40
CA ASP A 118 12.60 -32.22 -0.11
C ASP A 118 12.67 -31.04 0.89
N GLY A 119 13.59 -31.16 1.87
CA GLY A 119 13.72 -30.18 2.94
C GLY A 119 14.26 -28.82 2.50
N LEU A 120 15.15 -28.77 1.50
CA LEU A 120 15.65 -27.52 0.94
C LEU A 120 14.56 -26.82 0.15
N ASP A 121 13.82 -27.55 -0.67
CA ASP A 121 12.70 -26.98 -1.43
C ASP A 121 11.58 -26.49 -0.51
N ARG A 122 11.30 -27.21 0.58
CA ARG A 122 10.34 -26.77 1.60
C ARG A 122 10.80 -25.51 2.31
N LEU A 123 12.09 -25.40 2.64
CA LEU A 123 12.67 -24.18 3.19
C LEU A 123 12.57 -23.00 2.20
N MET A 124 12.86 -23.23 0.93
CA MET A 124 12.75 -22.20 -0.11
C MET A 124 11.29 -21.77 -0.36
N ALA A 125 10.34 -22.70 -0.30
CA ALA A 125 8.92 -22.39 -0.36
C ALA A 125 8.47 -21.59 0.86
N ALA A 126 8.92 -21.96 2.06
CA ALA A 126 8.64 -21.23 3.29
C ALA A 126 9.20 -19.78 3.25
N LYS A 127 10.38 -19.57 2.65
CA LYS A 127 10.94 -18.22 2.43
C LYS A 127 10.11 -17.32 1.51
N LYS A 128 9.20 -17.89 0.72
CA LYS A 128 8.27 -17.14 -0.15
C LYS A 128 6.95 -16.81 0.54
N ILE A 129 6.77 -17.25 1.79
CA ILE A 129 5.59 -16.94 2.59
C ILE A 129 5.82 -15.62 3.30
N LEU A 130 4.84 -14.74 3.21
CA LEU A 130 4.82 -13.51 4.00
C LEU A 130 4.69 -13.87 5.48
N HIS A 131 5.78 -13.70 6.22
CA HIS A 131 5.82 -13.88 7.66
C HIS A 131 5.90 -12.52 8.36
N ILE A 132 4.86 -12.19 9.11
CA ILE A 132 4.80 -10.98 9.93
C ILE A 132 4.95 -11.43 11.38
N GLU A 133 5.99 -10.93 12.02
CA GLU A 133 6.25 -11.21 13.43
C GLU A 133 5.10 -10.64 14.28
N ARG A 134 4.68 -11.40 15.30
CA ARG A 134 3.71 -10.93 16.29
C ARG A 134 4.30 -9.74 17.03
N TRP A 135 3.53 -8.67 17.17
CA TRP A 135 3.90 -7.51 17.98
C TRP A 135 3.55 -7.75 19.45
N ASP A 136 4.38 -7.25 20.37
CA ASP A 136 4.09 -7.33 21.79
C ASP A 136 2.95 -6.37 22.17
N GLY A 137 1.92 -6.86 22.85
CA GLY A 137 0.70 -6.12 23.11
C GLY A 137 -0.47 -6.99 23.52
N ASP A 138 -1.52 -6.35 24.04
CA ASP A 138 -2.79 -6.98 24.40
C ASP A 138 -3.71 -6.92 23.17
N ALA A 139 -3.75 -8.01 22.41
CA ALA A 139 -4.49 -8.07 21.15
C ALA A 139 -6.01 -7.92 21.32
N ASP A 140 -6.56 -8.24 22.49
CA ASP A 140 -7.99 -8.09 22.76
C ASP A 140 -8.36 -6.62 23.00
N LYS A 141 -7.55 -5.89 23.78
CA LYS A 141 -7.66 -4.43 23.87
C LYS A 141 -7.40 -3.77 22.52
N GLY A 142 -6.38 -4.24 21.81
CA GLY A 142 -6.05 -3.79 20.47
C GLY A 142 -7.21 -3.90 19.48
N ARG A 143 -7.93 -5.02 19.52
CA ARG A 143 -9.13 -5.24 18.71
C ARG A 143 -10.22 -4.23 19.02
N ALA A 144 -10.48 -3.96 20.30
CA ALA A 144 -11.49 -2.99 20.71
C ALA A 144 -11.13 -1.57 20.24
N LEU A 145 -9.88 -1.14 20.50
CA LEU A 145 -9.37 0.16 20.05
C LEU A 145 -9.39 0.29 18.52
N TYR A 146 -8.97 -0.75 17.80
CA TYR A 146 -9.01 -0.77 16.34
C TYR A 146 -10.44 -0.61 15.81
N ALA A 147 -11.40 -1.31 16.40
CA ALA A 147 -12.80 -1.23 15.99
C ALA A 147 -13.37 0.20 16.15
N GLU A 148 -12.99 0.89 17.22
CA GLU A 148 -13.42 2.26 17.50
C GLU A 148 -12.77 3.29 16.55
N LEU A 149 -11.48 3.14 16.28
CA LEU A 149 -10.66 4.22 15.73
C LEU A 149 -10.31 4.02 14.25
N CYS A 150 -10.13 2.78 13.83
CA CYS A 150 -9.48 2.44 12.58
C CYS A 150 -10.45 1.78 11.59
N ALA A 151 -11.37 0.94 12.10
CA ALA A 151 -12.19 0.07 11.27
C ALA A 151 -13.15 0.82 10.33
N SER A 152 -13.60 2.01 10.71
CA SER A 152 -14.44 2.88 9.86
C SER A 152 -13.74 3.26 8.54
N CYS A 153 -12.41 3.29 8.56
CA CYS A 153 -11.58 3.67 7.42
C CYS A 153 -10.82 2.52 6.78
N HIS A 154 -10.31 1.57 7.57
CA HIS A 154 -9.45 0.49 7.10
C HIS A 154 -10.14 -0.87 7.04
N GLY A 155 -11.45 -0.93 7.29
CA GLY A 155 -12.20 -2.18 7.29
C GLY A 155 -12.12 -2.90 8.63
N LYS A 156 -13.02 -3.85 8.89
CA LYS A 156 -13.13 -4.50 10.21
C LYS A 156 -11.94 -5.41 10.52
N ALA A 157 -11.29 -5.93 9.47
CA ALA A 157 -10.13 -6.80 9.54
C ALA A 157 -8.90 -6.14 8.89
N GLY A 158 -8.85 -4.81 8.78
CA GLY A 158 -7.70 -4.12 8.19
C GLY A 158 -7.48 -4.40 6.71
N GLU A 159 -8.51 -4.84 5.99
CA GLU A 159 -8.49 -5.16 4.56
C GLU A 159 -8.33 -3.92 3.65
N GLY A 160 -8.54 -2.72 4.21
CA GLY A 160 -8.46 -1.46 3.49
C GLY A 160 -9.63 -1.24 2.53
N ARG A 161 -9.56 -0.12 1.80
CA ARG A 161 -10.47 0.29 0.73
C ARG A 161 -9.74 1.23 -0.23
N VAL A 162 -10.40 1.72 -1.28
CA VAL A 162 -9.80 2.68 -2.23
C VAL A 162 -9.20 3.87 -1.47
N LYS A 163 -7.92 4.18 -1.71
CA LYS A 163 -7.13 5.21 -1.01
C LYS A 163 -6.96 5.05 0.51
N LYS A 164 -7.45 3.97 1.13
CA LYS A 164 -7.18 3.63 2.54
C LYS A 164 -6.49 2.25 2.56
N PRO A 165 -5.16 2.20 2.69
CA PRO A 165 -4.41 0.97 2.46
C PRO A 165 -4.80 -0.12 3.47
N PRO A 166 -4.68 -1.40 3.09
CA PRO A 166 -4.76 -2.49 4.07
C PRO A 166 -3.69 -2.32 5.14
N LEU A 167 -4.10 -2.52 6.39
CA LEU A 167 -3.22 -2.55 7.56
C LEU A 167 -2.91 -3.99 7.96
N ALA A 168 -3.87 -4.91 7.77
CA ALA A 168 -3.62 -6.33 7.92
C ALA A 168 -2.59 -6.80 6.90
N GLY A 169 -1.69 -7.66 7.34
CA GLY A 169 -0.63 -8.15 6.48
C GLY A 169 0.47 -7.12 6.16
N GLN A 170 0.53 -6.00 6.88
CA GLN A 170 1.69 -5.11 6.85
C GLN A 170 2.57 -5.38 8.08
N TYR A 171 3.87 -5.14 7.96
CA TYR A 171 4.79 -5.31 9.08
C TYR A 171 4.47 -4.32 10.20
N SER A 172 4.34 -4.80 11.44
CA SER A 172 4.07 -3.97 12.61
C SER A 172 5.10 -2.88 12.83
N GLU A 173 6.38 -3.17 12.58
CA GLU A 173 7.47 -2.18 12.65
C GLU A 173 7.23 -1.02 11.66
N TYR A 174 6.81 -1.32 10.44
CA TYR A 174 6.48 -0.28 9.46
C TYR A 174 5.30 0.57 9.95
N LEU A 175 4.24 -0.08 10.42
CA LEU A 175 3.03 0.60 10.92
C LEU A 175 3.36 1.49 12.12
N PHE A 176 4.16 1.00 13.06
CA PHE A 176 4.67 1.76 14.20
C PHE A 176 5.43 3.01 13.72
N GLN A 177 6.35 2.85 12.77
CA GLN A 177 7.08 3.97 12.20
C GLN A 177 6.15 4.98 11.51
N GLN A 178 5.12 4.52 10.79
CA GLN A 178 4.15 5.42 10.16
C GLN A 178 3.37 6.23 11.20
N ILE A 179 2.92 5.60 12.28
CA ILE A 179 2.23 6.27 13.39
C ILE A 179 3.17 7.29 14.06
N SER A 180 4.43 6.94 14.29
CA SER A 180 5.46 7.86 14.79
C SER A 180 5.64 9.07 13.84
N ASP A 181 5.67 8.85 12.53
CA ASP A 181 5.83 9.93 11.55
C ASP A 181 4.62 10.86 11.49
N PHE A 182 3.39 10.33 11.65
CA PHE A 182 2.18 11.14 11.82
C PHE A 182 2.25 11.98 13.11
N ARG A 183 2.60 11.38 14.24
CA ARG A 183 2.74 12.09 15.53
C ARG A 183 3.77 13.22 15.49
N LYS A 184 4.85 13.03 14.74
CA LYS A 184 5.93 14.02 14.56
C LYS A 184 5.66 15.02 13.44
N GLY A 185 4.55 14.89 12.70
CA GLY A 185 4.22 15.73 11.55
C GLY A 185 5.14 15.55 10.33
N ARG A 186 5.97 14.49 10.31
CA ARG A 186 6.85 14.14 9.19
C ARG A 186 6.08 13.53 8.02
N ARG A 187 4.94 12.92 8.32
CA ARG A 187 3.93 12.50 7.36
C ARG A 187 2.63 13.18 7.75
N LYS A 188 2.04 13.92 6.82
CA LYS A 188 0.76 14.60 7.03
C LYS A 188 -0.39 13.79 6.46
N HIS A 189 -1.50 13.74 7.18
CA HIS A 189 -2.77 13.24 6.69
C HIS A 189 -3.88 13.93 7.47
N ASP A 190 -4.45 14.98 6.87
CA ASP A 190 -5.38 15.93 7.49
C ASP A 190 -6.49 15.28 8.33
N ASP A 191 -7.00 14.11 7.93
CA ASP A 191 -8.06 13.40 8.67
C ASP A 191 -7.61 12.66 9.96
N ILE A 192 -6.32 12.38 10.15
CA ILE A 192 -5.83 11.45 11.21
C ILE A 192 -4.68 12.00 12.05
N ASP A 193 -4.14 13.18 11.74
CA ASP A 193 -2.97 13.72 12.44
C ASP A 193 -3.21 13.85 13.96
N LEU A 194 -4.45 14.16 14.38
CA LEU A 194 -4.82 14.24 15.81
C LEU A 194 -5.14 12.88 16.45
N LEU A 195 -5.46 11.85 15.65
CA LEU A 195 -5.87 10.54 16.16
C LEU A 195 -4.77 9.89 16.99
N PHE A 196 -3.51 10.12 16.63
CA PHE A 196 -2.35 9.46 17.23
C PHE A 196 -1.56 10.33 18.21
N VAL A 197 -1.64 11.66 18.09
CA VAL A 197 -0.80 12.59 18.89
C VAL A 197 -1.05 12.45 20.39
N GLN A 198 -2.30 12.20 20.80
CA GLN A 198 -2.69 12.16 22.21
C GLN A 198 -2.74 10.73 22.79
N ARG A 199 -2.30 9.71 22.05
CA ARG A 199 -2.47 8.31 22.45
C ARG A 199 -1.22 7.77 23.15
N PRO A 200 -1.38 7.04 24.27
CA PRO A 200 -0.27 6.34 24.89
C PRO A 200 0.33 5.31 23.95
N ASP A 201 1.65 5.15 23.99
CA ASP A 201 2.37 4.17 23.17
C ASP A 201 1.83 2.75 23.38
N ARG A 202 1.44 2.43 24.61
CA ARG A 202 0.86 1.11 24.94
C ARG A 202 -0.41 0.78 24.14
N GLU A 203 -1.25 1.78 23.89
CA GLU A 203 -2.47 1.57 23.10
C GLU A 203 -2.15 1.35 21.63
N ILE A 204 -1.08 1.97 21.12
CA ILE A 204 -0.55 1.69 19.79
C ILE A 204 -0.01 0.27 19.72
N ASP A 205 0.76 -0.17 20.72
CA ASP A 205 1.27 -1.54 20.82
C ASP A 205 0.13 -2.58 20.82
N ASP A 206 -0.92 -2.34 21.60
CA ASP A 206 -2.10 -3.21 21.64
C ASP A 206 -2.76 -3.30 20.25
N ILE A 207 -2.96 -2.18 19.55
CA ILE A 207 -3.50 -2.16 18.17
C ILE A 207 -2.59 -2.93 17.20
N LEU A 208 -1.27 -2.76 17.30
CA LEU A 208 -0.30 -3.47 16.45
C LEU A 208 -0.27 -4.97 16.76
N ALA A 209 -0.42 -5.38 18.02
CA ALA A 209 -0.56 -6.78 18.41
C ALA A 209 -1.80 -7.40 17.78
N PHE A 210 -2.94 -6.70 17.79
CA PHE A 210 -4.13 -7.12 17.05
C PHE A 210 -3.88 -7.24 15.55
N LEU A 211 -3.35 -6.21 14.90
CA LEU A 211 -3.10 -6.20 13.45
C LEU A 211 -2.13 -7.29 13.00
N SER A 212 -1.07 -7.55 13.78
CA SER A 212 -0.09 -8.62 13.51
C SER A 212 -0.68 -10.03 13.63
N SER A 213 -1.84 -10.18 14.29
CA SER A 213 -2.56 -11.45 14.36
C SER A 213 -3.42 -11.73 13.13
N LEU A 214 -3.66 -10.71 12.29
CA LEU A 214 -4.49 -10.82 11.10
C LEU A 214 -3.67 -11.34 9.92
N SER A 215 -4.25 -12.27 9.17
CA SER A 215 -3.69 -12.68 7.87
C SER A 215 -4.12 -11.70 6.79
N PRO A 216 -3.23 -11.29 5.86
CA PRO A 216 -3.66 -10.54 4.69
C PRO A 216 -4.60 -11.38 3.82
N SER A 217 -5.62 -10.72 3.28
CA SER A 217 -6.58 -11.26 2.30
C SER A 217 -6.00 -11.42 0.91
#